data_AF-A0A6V7LNZ9-F1
#
_entry.id   AF-A0A6V7LNZ9-F1
#
_cell.length_a   1.000
_cell.length_b   1.000
_cell.length_c   1.000
_cell.angle_alpha   90.00
_cell.angle_beta   90.00
_cell.angle_gamma   90.00
#
_symmetry.space_group_name_H-M   'P 1'
#
loop_
_entity.id
_entity.type
_entity.pdbx_description
1 polymer ?
#
loop_
_entity_poly.entity_id
_entity_poly.type
_entity_poly.pdbx_seq_one_letter_code
_entity_poly.pdbx_strand_id
1 'polypeptide(L)' 'CEEGEHDCDDATCIAWDLRCNRRQNCRLGWDEDPSICG' A
#
# COMPACT_ATOMS: atom_id res chain seq x y z
N CYS A 1 4.14 -2.43 -10.72
CA CYS A 1 2.68 -2.44 -10.54
C CYS A 1 2.00 -1.88 -11.77
N GLU A 2 0.79 -2.35 -12.06
CA GLU A 2 -0.09 -1.85 -13.13
C GLU A 2 -0.61 -0.44 -12.81
N GLU A 3 -1.19 0.23 -13.80
CA GLU A 3 -1.89 1.50 -13.58
C GLU A 3 -3.07 1.29 -12.62
N GLY A 4 -3.01 1.93 -11.44
CA GLY A 4 -4.02 1.77 -10.39
C GLY A 4 -3.62 0.81 -9.26
N GLU A 5 -2.37 0.37 -9.24
CA GLU A 5 -1.79 -0.39 -8.13
C GLU A 5 -0.75 0.45 -7.37
N HIS A 6 -0.67 0.25 -6.05
CA HIS A 6 0.35 0.80 -5.18
C HIS A 6 1.52 -0.18 -5.03
N ASP A 7 2.72 0.32 -5.28
CA ASP A 7 3.98 -0.43 -5.11
C ASP A 7 4.43 -0.35 -3.66
N CYS A 8 4.42 -1.49 -2.98
CA CYS A 8 5.03 -1.66 -1.68
C CYS A 8 6.56 -1.74 -1.82
N ASP A 9 7.29 -1.24 -0.83
CA ASP A 9 8.77 -1.25 -0.77
C ASP A 9 9.42 -2.65 -0.90
N ASP A 10 8.64 -3.73 -0.71
CA ASP A 10 9.04 -5.14 -0.89
C ASP A 10 8.78 -5.68 -2.32
N ALA A 11 8.62 -4.80 -3.31
CA ALA A 11 8.21 -5.12 -4.70
C ALA A 11 6.85 -5.84 -4.81
N THR A 12 6.01 -5.72 -3.78
CA THR A 12 4.64 -6.24 -3.78
C THR A 12 3.71 -5.16 -4.33
N CYS A 13 2.84 -5.50 -5.27
CA CYS A 13 1.81 -4.60 -5.77
C CYS A 13 0.49 -4.90 -5.08
N ILE A 14 -0.17 -3.87 -4.57
CA ILE A 14 -1.53 -3.95 -4.04
C ILE A 14 -2.43 -3.02 -4.86
N ALA A 15 -3.73 -3.27 -4.92
CA ALA A 15 -4.65 -2.32 -5.56
C ALA A 15 -4.61 -0.96 -4.84
N TRP A 16 -4.78 0.15 -5.57
CA TRP A 16 -4.76 1.50 -4.98
C TRP A 16 -5.84 1.69 -3.89
N ASP A 17 -7.00 1.07 -4.06
CA ASP A 17 -8.08 1.04 -3.04
C ASP A 17 -7.69 0.34 -1.73
N LEU A 18 -6.60 -0.43 -1.74
CA LEU A 18 -6.09 -1.09 -0.55
C LEU A 18 -5.16 -0.18 0.26
N ARG A 19 -4.67 0.92 -0.31
CA ARG A 19 -3.85 1.89 0.42
C ARG A 19 -4.71 2.68 1.41
N CYS A 20 -4.22 2.87 2.64
CA CYS A 20 -4.91 3.59 3.70
C CYS A 20 -6.32 3.07 4.02
N ASN A 21 -6.54 1.76 3.88
CA ASN A 21 -7.81 1.10 4.11
C ASN A 21 -7.96 0.52 5.53
N ARG A 22 -7.01 0.81 6.44
CA ARG A 22 -6.91 0.27 7.80
C ARG A 22 -6.65 -1.23 7.87
N ARG A 23 -6.15 -1.82 6.79
CA ARG A 23 -5.70 -3.22 6.75
C ARG A 23 -4.29 -3.24 6.19
N GLN A 24 -3.42 -4.02 6.80
CA GLN A 24 -2.08 -4.20 6.29
C GLN A 24 -2.14 -5.11 5.05
N ASN A 25 -1.91 -4.53 3.86
CA ASN A 25 -1.82 -5.26 2.60
C ASN A 25 -0.36 -5.40 2.14
N CYS A 26 0.48 -4.39 2.39
CA CYS A 26 1.92 -4.53 2.23
C CYS A 26 2.51 -5.32 3.42
N ARG A 27 3.51 -6.15 3.15
CA ARG A 27 4.21 -6.95 4.18
C ARG A 27 4.72 -6.14 5.37
N LEU A 28 5.22 -4.94 5.09
CA LEU A 28 5.77 -4.02 6.08
C LEU A 28 4.74 -2.97 6.55
N GLY A 29 3.51 -3.00 6.03
CA GLY A 29 2.46 -2.01 6.34
C GLY A 29 2.69 -0.61 5.77
N TRP A 30 3.57 -0.46 4.77
CA TRP A 30 3.81 0.81 4.09
C TRP A 30 2.54 1.43 3.48
N ASP A 31 1.60 0.59 3.07
CA ASP A 31 0.29 1.02 2.58
C ASP A 31 -0.58 1.71 3.63
N GLU A 32 -0.29 1.47 4.90
CA GLU A 32 -0.97 2.05 6.08
C GLU A 32 -0.05 3.00 6.86
N ASP A 33 1.08 3.40 6.28
CA ASP A 33 2.02 4.25 7.00
C ASP A 33 1.38 5.63 7.27
N PRO A 34 1.32 6.08 8.54
CA PRO A 34 0.66 7.33 8.90
C PRO A 34 1.35 8.56 8.30
N SER A 35 2.63 8.46 7.90
CA SER A 35 3.35 9.52 7.20
C SER A 35 2.91 9.67 5.73
N ILE A 36 2.26 8.63 5.19
CA ILE A 36 1.83 8.51 3.80
C ILE A 36 0.31 8.67 3.67
N CYS A 37 -0.44 8.21 4.67
CA CYS A 37 -1.91 8.25 4.75
C CYS A 37 -2.48 9.47 5.50
N GLY A 38 -1.63 10.27 6.13
CA GLY A 38 -2.00 11.45 6.93
C GLY A 38 -2.60 12.60 6.13
#